data_AF-A0A3M4VU97-F1
#
_entry.id   AF-A0A3M4VU97-F1
#
_cell.length_a   1.000
_cell.length_b   1.000
_cell.length_c   1.000
_cell.angle_alpha   90.00
_cell.angle_beta   90.00
_cell.angle_gamma   90.00
#
_symmetry.space_group_name_H-M   'P 1'
#
loop_
_entity.id
_entity.type
_entity.pdbx_description
1 polymer ?
#
loop_
_entity_poly.entity_id
_entity_poly.type
_entity_poly.pdbx_seq_one_letter_code
_entity_poly.pdbx_strand_id
1 'polypeptide(L)'
;MSGKPAARVSDPTACPVSGHGTNPIAAGSGDVFFDGLPAARQGDASACGGALVGDLATTVLINGKPAATVGSVGSHGNKVTAGSGTVIIGNTHTPAPFSGLSGAAAAAVTAVTAVAAATLGTIVDALVPTAMADEKKTQPDYQLGLKSGGNSILTPLEVPDFDELKKGATKNRELIEFVIENRKSAADNVKLEVLDGEKLIYSEPNTAPFLPNGEHAWQWDGYDSTGILDTRVLKSPNLKVRLTATGNGETQVVDLKLKCSANEVKWVDVRIDRNALTVETVLRPSFSDGGSCGSTPGLAATPFSTLLGWAKEGIELYWSRDGSRGAGIASGITTNKGVYKVTVKAEVNTLPKAGDFPLIDSLSADFGRSTSLAIARKVYHNAGYAYEQLVTLQGLSALTAITSAKEEFKETSAHEFGHLILNEYGGGLIPTYSWTHKDSSTLMQNPKENHPTPESGEVDVMHYFSKYTVLASELRSRMVASEQDVKSLLWLARIEFDD
;
A
#
# COMPACT_ATOMS: atom_id res chain seq x y z
N MET A 1 8.44 32.34 16.30
CA MET A 1 7.81 31.01 16.46
C MET A 1 7.86 30.64 17.93
N SER A 2 6.74 30.59 18.64
CA SER A 2 6.71 30.20 20.06
C SER A 2 6.35 28.72 20.17
N GLY A 3 7.34 27.84 19.95
CA GLY A 3 7.19 26.42 20.24
C GLY A 3 7.78 26.07 21.60
N LYS A 4 7.33 24.98 22.19
CA LYS A 4 7.86 24.41 23.44
C LYS A 4 8.50 23.06 23.18
N PRO A 5 9.52 22.66 23.94
CA PRO A 5 10.10 21.32 23.84
C PRO A 5 9.05 20.22 23.99
N ALA A 6 9.10 19.20 23.14
CA ALA A 6 8.20 18.06 23.19
C ALA A 6 8.49 17.18 24.41
N ALA A 7 7.45 16.73 25.12
CA ALA A 7 7.61 15.84 26.27
C ALA A 7 7.64 14.37 25.83
N ARG A 8 8.40 13.55 26.57
CA ARG A 8 8.64 12.12 26.28
C ARG A 8 8.58 11.32 27.57
N VAL A 9 8.48 9.99 27.44
CA VAL A 9 8.74 9.08 28.57
C VAL A 9 10.09 9.39 29.19
N SER A 10 10.17 9.29 30.52
CA SER A 10 11.29 9.68 31.39
C SER A 10 11.46 11.18 31.67
N ASP A 11 10.83 12.08 30.92
CA ASP A 11 10.95 13.51 31.19
C ASP A 11 10.27 13.87 32.55
N PRO A 12 10.86 14.75 33.37
CA PRO A 12 10.44 15.00 34.75
C PRO A 12 9.16 15.83 34.85
N THR A 13 8.27 15.44 35.76
CA THR A 13 7.10 16.22 36.19
C THR A 13 7.22 16.62 37.66
N ALA A 14 6.83 17.85 37.99
CA ALA A 14 6.80 18.35 39.37
C ALA A 14 5.37 18.26 39.91
N CYS A 15 5.13 17.33 40.82
CA CYS A 15 3.80 17.07 41.39
C CYS A 15 3.60 17.81 42.73
N PRO A 16 2.53 18.62 42.88
CA PRO A 16 2.27 19.38 44.11
C PRO A 16 1.67 18.53 45.24
N VAL A 17 1.27 17.28 44.96
CA VAL A 17 0.73 16.37 45.98
C VAL A 17 1.85 15.97 46.96
N SER A 18 1.58 16.13 48.26
CA SER A 18 2.54 15.81 49.32
C SER A 18 3.04 14.37 49.19
N GLY A 19 4.36 14.18 49.19
CA GLY A 19 5.02 12.88 49.03
C GLY A 19 5.26 12.41 47.59
N HIS A 20 4.73 13.09 46.56
CA HIS A 20 4.93 12.69 45.15
C HIS A 20 6.19 13.29 44.51
N GLY A 21 6.58 14.51 44.90
CA GLY A 21 7.82 15.16 44.45
C GLY A 21 7.97 15.26 42.92
N THR A 22 9.23 15.20 42.46
CA THR A 22 9.55 15.13 41.02
C THR A 22 9.56 13.68 40.57
N ASN A 23 8.78 13.36 39.54
CA ASN A 23 8.63 12.00 39.02
C ASN A 23 8.47 12.00 37.49
N PRO A 24 9.00 10.98 36.78
CA PRO A 24 9.02 10.97 35.32
C PRO A 24 7.64 10.70 34.72
N ILE A 25 7.45 11.09 33.46
CA ILE A 25 6.39 10.54 32.60
C ILE A 25 6.67 9.04 32.40
N ALA A 26 5.68 8.19 32.68
CA ALA A 26 5.83 6.73 32.73
C ALA A 26 5.23 6.01 31.52
N ALA A 27 4.35 6.66 30.75
CA ALA A 27 3.76 6.12 29.53
C ALA A 27 3.89 7.10 28.36
N GLY A 28 3.84 6.59 27.14
CA GLY A 28 3.98 7.38 25.92
C GLY A 28 3.37 6.66 24.73
N SER A 29 3.65 7.17 23.53
CA SER A 29 3.33 6.53 22.26
C SER A 29 4.05 5.18 22.09
N GLY A 30 3.40 4.23 21.41
CA GLY A 30 4.01 2.92 21.10
C GLY A 30 4.90 2.93 19.85
N ASP A 31 4.79 3.97 19.03
CA ASP A 31 5.32 4.03 17.66
C ASP A 31 5.91 5.39 17.27
N VAL A 32 5.68 6.46 18.05
CA VAL A 32 6.28 7.79 17.84
C VAL A 32 7.33 8.08 18.91
N PHE A 33 8.55 8.34 18.46
CA PHE A 33 9.71 8.56 19.32
C PHE A 33 10.36 9.92 19.03
N PHE A 34 10.64 10.69 20.07
CA PHE A 34 11.45 11.91 19.99
C PHE A 34 12.79 11.67 20.68
N ASP A 35 13.89 11.89 19.98
CA ASP A 35 15.25 11.53 20.42
C ASP A 35 15.36 10.09 20.98
N GLY A 36 14.66 9.13 20.36
CA GLY A 36 14.69 7.73 20.76
C GLY A 36 13.84 7.36 21.98
N LEU A 37 13.09 8.29 22.57
CA LEU A 37 12.15 8.02 23.67
C LEU A 37 10.69 8.19 23.21
N PRO A 38 9.76 7.34 23.70
CA PRO A 38 8.33 7.46 23.39
C PRO A 38 7.78 8.86 23.64
N ALA A 39 7.11 9.45 22.65
CA ALA A 39 6.50 10.76 22.78
C ALA A 39 5.31 10.74 23.75
N ALA A 40 5.23 11.71 24.67
CA ALA A 40 4.15 11.82 25.64
C ALA A 40 2.97 12.63 25.09
N ARG A 41 1.76 12.24 25.47
CA ARG A 41 0.51 12.74 24.88
C ARG A 41 -0.60 12.82 25.93
N GLN A 42 -1.75 13.34 25.53
CA GLN A 42 -2.95 13.34 26.36
C GLN A 42 -3.25 11.94 26.92
N GLY A 43 -3.50 11.87 28.21
CA GLY A 43 -3.84 10.64 28.94
C GLY A 43 -2.64 9.79 29.35
N ASP A 44 -1.43 10.07 28.88
CA ASP A 44 -0.25 9.32 29.30
C ASP A 44 0.06 9.61 30.78
N ALA A 45 0.33 8.55 31.55
CA ALA A 45 0.51 8.62 33.00
C ALA A 45 1.93 9.07 33.38
N SER A 46 2.03 9.88 34.43
CA SER A 46 3.28 10.09 35.18
C SER A 46 3.43 9.03 36.26
N ALA A 47 4.66 8.81 36.74
CA ALA A 47 4.93 7.76 37.74
C ALA A 47 4.20 8.00 39.07
N CYS A 48 3.77 9.23 39.38
CA CYS A 48 2.87 9.52 40.50
C CYS A 48 1.38 9.20 40.26
N GLY A 49 1.04 8.58 39.13
CA GLY A 49 -0.32 8.18 38.76
C GLY A 49 -1.16 9.27 38.08
N GLY A 50 -0.68 10.52 38.01
CA GLY A 50 -1.38 11.61 37.33
C GLY A 50 -1.27 11.51 35.80
N ALA A 51 -2.41 11.51 35.10
CA ALA A 51 -2.46 11.47 33.63
C ALA A 51 -2.37 12.89 33.04
N LEU A 52 -1.64 13.07 31.94
CA LEU A 52 -1.50 14.38 31.28
C LEU A 52 -2.83 14.83 30.64
N VAL A 53 -3.38 15.96 31.09
CA VAL A 53 -4.74 16.40 30.72
C VAL A 53 -4.86 17.89 30.37
N GLY A 54 -3.91 18.73 30.79
CA GLY A 54 -3.96 20.19 30.63
C GLY A 54 -2.72 20.75 29.95
N ASP A 55 -2.83 21.97 29.41
CA ASP A 55 -1.75 22.70 28.73
C ASP A 55 -1.02 21.87 27.65
N LEU A 56 -1.79 21.06 26.91
CA LEU A 56 -1.32 20.21 25.81
C LEU A 56 -1.27 21.00 24.48
N ALA A 57 -0.61 20.46 23.48
CA ALA A 57 -0.53 21.08 22.16
C ALA A 57 -1.88 21.11 21.45
N THR A 58 -2.23 22.23 20.83
CA THR A 58 -3.54 22.40 20.15
C THR A 58 -3.50 22.10 18.66
N THR A 59 -2.31 22.05 18.06
CA THR A 59 -2.13 21.88 16.61
C THR A 59 -1.36 20.62 16.23
N VAL A 60 -0.78 19.91 17.20
CA VAL A 60 0.01 18.70 16.96
C VAL A 60 -0.60 17.53 17.73
N LEU A 61 -1.02 16.51 16.99
CA LEU A 61 -1.55 15.27 17.53
C LEU A 61 -0.55 14.12 17.28
N ILE A 62 -0.39 13.24 18.25
CA ILE A 62 0.44 12.04 18.16
C ILE A 62 -0.47 10.84 18.44
N ASN A 63 -0.60 9.93 17.48
CA ASN A 63 -1.64 8.89 17.43
C ASN A 63 -3.04 9.43 17.82
N GLY A 64 -3.42 10.55 17.21
CA GLY A 64 -4.73 11.18 17.43
C GLY A 64 -4.92 11.91 18.76
N LYS A 65 -3.92 11.93 19.64
CA LYS A 65 -3.99 12.62 20.94
C LYS A 65 -3.13 13.88 20.97
N PRO A 66 -3.56 14.99 21.58
CA PRO A 66 -2.74 16.18 21.78
C PRO A 66 -1.35 15.86 22.36
N ALA A 67 -0.31 16.35 21.70
CA ALA A 67 1.07 16.14 22.15
C ALA A 67 1.32 16.88 23.47
N ALA A 68 2.05 16.25 24.39
CA ALA A 68 2.52 16.93 25.59
C ALA A 68 3.81 17.70 25.30
N THR A 69 3.96 18.85 25.94
CA THR A 69 5.15 19.70 25.84
C THR A 69 5.60 20.15 27.22
N VAL A 70 6.77 20.78 27.32
CA VAL A 70 7.18 21.43 28.58
C VAL A 70 6.09 22.42 29.03
N GLY A 71 5.63 22.23 30.25
CA GLY A 71 4.55 23.00 30.85
C GLY A 71 3.17 22.37 30.75
N SER A 72 2.99 21.26 30.02
CA SER A 72 1.77 20.45 30.12
C SER A 72 1.54 19.97 31.57
N VAL A 73 0.29 19.75 31.94
CA VAL A 73 -0.12 19.50 33.33
C VAL A 73 -0.92 18.21 33.42
N GLY A 74 -0.55 17.36 34.36
CA GLY A 74 -1.29 16.15 34.69
C GLY A 74 -2.44 16.37 35.68
N SER A 75 -3.30 15.36 35.83
CA SER A 75 -4.51 15.42 36.66
C SER A 75 -4.25 15.67 38.15
N HIS A 76 -3.02 15.42 38.63
CA HIS A 76 -2.57 15.78 39.97
C HIS A 76 -2.01 17.22 40.06
N GLY A 77 -2.12 18.00 38.99
CA GLY A 77 -1.43 19.28 38.85
C GLY A 77 0.07 19.14 38.56
N ASN A 78 0.54 17.94 38.24
CA ASN A 78 1.96 17.68 38.00
C ASN A 78 2.41 18.27 36.67
N LYS A 79 3.28 19.27 36.73
CA LYS A 79 3.71 20.03 35.55
C LYS A 79 4.95 19.40 34.93
N VAL A 80 4.96 19.21 33.61
CA VAL A 80 6.14 18.75 32.86
C VAL A 80 7.21 19.86 32.88
N THR A 81 8.41 19.54 33.34
CA THR A 81 9.48 20.53 33.61
C THR A 81 10.65 20.48 32.63
N ALA A 82 10.84 19.39 31.90
CA ALA A 82 11.80 19.27 30.81
C ALA A 82 11.23 18.43 29.66
N GLY A 83 11.91 18.46 28.51
CA GLY A 83 11.49 17.82 27.27
C GLY A 83 12.67 17.61 26.33
N SER A 84 12.37 17.23 25.09
CA SER A 84 13.34 17.04 24.00
C SER A 84 14.23 18.26 23.77
N GLY A 85 15.53 18.01 23.53
CA GLY A 85 16.48 19.06 23.17
C GLY A 85 16.43 19.48 21.70
N THR A 86 15.76 18.69 20.85
CA THR A 86 15.78 18.88 19.38
C THR A 86 14.39 19.07 18.78
N VAL A 87 13.34 18.56 19.43
CA VAL A 87 11.96 18.58 18.95
C VAL A 87 11.17 19.68 19.65
N ILE A 88 10.77 20.69 18.89
CA ILE A 88 10.01 21.84 19.36
C ILE A 88 8.61 21.82 18.72
N ILE A 89 7.57 21.79 19.55
CA ILE A 89 6.17 21.75 19.12
C ILE A 89 5.54 23.13 19.29
N GLY A 90 5.00 23.68 18.20
CA GLY A 90 4.24 24.94 18.19
C GLY A 90 2.74 24.72 18.36
N ASN A 91 2.05 25.78 18.81
CA ASN A 91 0.58 25.85 18.92
C ASN A 91 -0.07 26.84 17.93
N THR A 92 0.71 27.36 17.00
CA THR A 92 0.25 28.31 15.98
C THR A 92 0.47 27.71 14.61
N HIS A 93 -0.60 27.52 13.86
CA HIS A 93 -0.57 27.18 12.45
C HIS A 93 -1.11 28.39 11.67
N THR A 94 -0.33 28.91 10.73
CA THR A 94 -0.80 29.87 9.73
C THR A 94 -0.89 29.10 8.41
N PRO A 95 -2.10 28.71 7.97
CA PRO A 95 -2.26 28.08 6.67
C PRO A 95 -1.72 29.01 5.57
N ALA A 96 -1.05 28.46 4.57
CA ALA A 96 -0.73 29.23 3.37
C ALA A 96 -2.05 29.70 2.72
N PRO A 97 -2.13 30.94 2.22
CA PRO A 97 -3.31 31.40 1.49
C PRO A 97 -3.52 30.50 0.26
N PHE A 98 -4.62 29.76 0.28
CA PHE A 98 -5.06 28.92 -0.82
C PHE A 98 -5.99 29.74 -1.71
N SER A 99 -5.62 29.97 -2.97
CA SER A 99 -6.50 30.53 -3.99
C SER A 99 -7.26 29.39 -4.67
N GLY A 100 -8.41 29.03 -4.11
CA GLY A 100 -9.34 28.09 -4.74
C GLY A 100 -10.03 28.68 -5.97
N LEU A 101 -10.28 27.84 -6.97
CA LEU A 101 -11.19 28.14 -8.08
C LEU A 101 -12.60 28.40 -7.55
N SER A 102 -13.23 29.45 -8.09
CA SER A 102 -14.52 30.01 -7.68
C SER A 102 -15.68 29.03 -7.83
N GLY A 103 -16.30 28.65 -6.71
CA GLY A 103 -17.66 28.12 -6.65
C GLY A 103 -18.68 29.26 -6.49
N ALA A 104 -19.78 29.16 -7.23
CA ALA A 104 -20.88 30.11 -7.25
C ALA A 104 -21.61 30.23 -5.90
N ALA A 105 -22.22 31.40 -5.71
CA ALA A 105 -22.76 31.94 -4.46
C ALA A 105 -23.91 31.15 -3.80
N ALA A 106 -23.93 31.17 -2.46
CA ALA A 106 -25.14 31.11 -1.66
C ALA A 106 -25.10 32.23 -0.60
N ALA A 107 -26.18 33.03 -0.58
CA ALA A 107 -26.29 34.30 0.11
C ALA A 107 -26.42 34.18 1.63
N ALA A 108 -25.86 35.17 2.31
CA ALA A 108 -25.92 35.36 3.76
C ALA A 108 -27.32 35.83 4.23
N VAL A 109 -27.74 35.35 5.40
CA VAL A 109 -28.80 35.99 6.20
C VAL A 109 -28.17 36.48 7.51
N THR A 110 -28.25 37.78 7.69
CA THR A 110 -27.65 38.56 8.79
C THR A 110 -28.48 38.43 10.07
N ALA A 111 -27.79 38.21 11.18
CA ALA A 111 -28.32 38.29 12.54
C ALA A 111 -28.62 39.75 12.93
N VAL A 112 -29.73 39.97 13.65
CA VAL A 112 -29.98 41.21 14.39
C VAL A 112 -30.13 40.88 15.87
N THR A 113 -29.18 41.37 16.66
CA THR A 113 -29.29 41.53 18.11
C THR A 113 -29.97 42.85 18.45
N ALA A 114 -30.95 42.83 19.36
CA ALA A 114 -31.36 44.01 20.12
C ALA A 114 -31.73 43.59 21.56
N VAL A 115 -31.23 44.38 22.50
CA VAL A 115 -31.36 44.25 23.96
C VAL A 115 -32.44 45.22 24.45
N ALA A 116 -33.25 44.82 25.43
CA ALA A 116 -33.55 45.56 26.69
C ALA A 116 -35.00 45.45 27.23
N ALA A 117 -35.07 44.95 28.47
CA ALA A 117 -35.79 45.46 29.65
C ALA A 117 -37.35 45.51 29.74
N ALA A 118 -37.85 44.62 30.62
CA ALA A 118 -38.68 44.86 31.82
C ALA A 118 -40.11 45.45 31.73
N THR A 119 -41.07 44.66 32.23
CA THR A 119 -42.09 45.10 33.22
C THR A 119 -42.63 43.90 34.03
N LEU A 120 -42.73 44.07 35.35
CA LEU A 120 -43.35 43.16 36.33
C LEU A 120 -44.87 43.05 36.15
N GLY A 121 -45.44 41.91 36.58
CA GLY A 121 -46.87 41.80 36.88
C GLY A 121 -47.34 40.37 37.15
N THR A 122 -47.25 39.94 38.40
CA THR A 122 -47.82 38.71 39.00
C THR A 122 -49.33 38.58 38.79
N ILE A 123 -49.84 37.43 38.29
CA ILE A 123 -51.13 36.87 38.75
C ILE A 123 -51.18 35.33 38.56
N VAL A 124 -51.32 34.63 39.70
CA VAL A 124 -51.96 33.33 40.03
C VAL A 124 -51.60 31.99 39.37
N ASP A 125 -51.24 31.05 40.26
CA ASP A 125 -51.43 29.60 40.17
C ASP A 125 -52.83 29.20 39.67
N ALA A 126 -52.90 28.30 38.68
CA ALA A 126 -53.69 27.07 38.74
C ALA A 126 -53.58 26.28 37.41
N LEU A 127 -53.52 24.95 37.57
CA LEU A 127 -53.77 23.90 36.56
C LEU A 127 -52.57 23.41 35.74
N VAL A 128 -51.84 22.46 36.35
CA VAL A 128 -51.19 21.34 35.67
C VAL A 128 -52.24 20.61 34.81
N PRO A 129 -51.94 20.26 33.55
CA PRO A 129 -51.45 18.91 33.31
C PRO A 129 -50.04 18.92 32.72
N THR A 130 -49.23 18.02 33.26
CA THR A 130 -48.01 17.45 32.69
C THR A 130 -48.20 17.18 31.19
N ALA A 131 -47.72 18.09 30.35
CA ALA A 131 -47.34 17.73 29.00
C ALA A 131 -46.08 16.87 29.14
N MET A 132 -46.27 15.56 29.17
CA MET A 132 -45.26 14.65 28.67
C MET A 132 -44.91 15.20 27.28
N ALA A 133 -43.71 15.75 27.14
CA ALA A 133 -43.13 15.87 25.83
C ALA A 133 -43.11 14.44 25.30
N ASP A 134 -43.92 14.18 24.28
CA ASP A 134 -43.68 13.10 23.34
C ASP A 134 -42.27 13.34 22.79
N GLU A 135 -41.26 12.83 23.49
CA GLU A 135 -40.03 12.39 22.85
C GLU A 135 -40.48 11.35 21.83
N LYS A 136 -40.78 11.81 20.61
CA LYS A 136 -40.80 10.98 19.42
C LYS A 136 -39.53 10.14 19.51
N LYS A 137 -39.67 8.85 19.82
CA LYS A 137 -38.58 7.88 19.73
C LYS A 137 -38.02 7.99 18.32
N THR A 138 -36.93 8.73 18.17
CA THR A 138 -36.32 8.94 16.87
C THR A 138 -35.47 7.73 16.58
N GLN A 139 -35.91 6.93 15.60
CA GLN A 139 -35.11 5.88 14.98
C GLN A 139 -33.70 6.38 14.66
N PRO A 140 -32.65 5.55 14.83
CA PRO A 140 -31.33 5.85 14.29
C PRO A 140 -31.43 6.26 12.82
N ASP A 141 -30.64 7.25 12.41
CA ASP A 141 -30.66 7.79 11.06
C ASP A 141 -29.24 8.05 10.57
N TYR A 142 -28.59 6.97 10.16
CA TYR A 142 -27.24 6.94 9.63
C TYR A 142 -27.23 6.89 8.11
N GLN A 143 -26.24 7.55 7.52
CA GLN A 143 -25.80 7.36 6.15
C GLN A 143 -24.31 6.98 6.13
N LEU A 144 -23.92 6.25 5.10
CA LEU A 144 -22.57 5.76 4.89
C LEU A 144 -22.23 5.88 3.40
N GLY A 145 -21.04 6.38 3.11
CA GLY A 145 -20.54 6.53 1.73
C GLY A 145 -19.03 6.71 1.70
N LEU A 146 -18.46 6.68 0.50
CA LEU A 146 -17.10 7.13 0.27
C LEU A 146 -17.01 8.65 0.46
N LYS A 147 -15.90 9.11 1.03
CA LYS A 147 -15.67 10.53 1.28
C LYS A 147 -15.36 11.24 -0.03
N SER A 148 -16.19 12.21 -0.42
CA SER A 148 -15.94 13.04 -1.61
C SER A 148 -14.59 13.77 -1.50
N GLY A 149 -13.76 13.65 -2.54
CA GLY A 149 -12.39 14.18 -2.56
C GLY A 149 -11.42 13.47 -1.61
N GLY A 150 -11.85 12.39 -0.94
CA GLY A 150 -11.02 11.52 -0.14
C GLY A 150 -10.27 10.49 -0.99
N ASN A 151 -9.42 9.70 -0.36
CA ASN A 151 -8.74 8.59 -1.02
C ASN A 151 -9.69 7.44 -1.33
N SER A 152 -9.84 7.10 -2.61
CA SER A 152 -10.57 5.93 -3.09
C SER A 152 -9.66 4.87 -3.74
N ILE A 153 -8.34 5.11 -3.76
CA ILE A 153 -7.38 4.17 -4.35
C ILE A 153 -6.48 3.60 -3.27
N LEU A 154 -6.55 2.28 -3.07
CA LEU A 154 -5.66 1.54 -2.19
C LEU A 154 -4.40 1.16 -2.96
N THR A 155 -3.24 1.58 -2.43
CA THR A 155 -1.92 1.20 -2.97
C THR A 155 -1.19 0.30 -1.99
N PRO A 156 -1.02 -1.00 -2.29
CA PRO A 156 -0.37 -1.94 -1.37
C PRO A 156 1.01 -1.46 -0.94
N LEU A 157 1.28 -1.47 0.37
CA LEU A 157 2.54 -1.00 0.99
C LEU A 157 2.94 0.43 0.65
N GLU A 158 2.01 1.25 0.16
CA GLU A 158 2.25 2.66 -0.21
C GLU A 158 3.39 2.84 -1.21
N VAL A 159 3.59 1.85 -2.09
CA VAL A 159 4.66 1.90 -3.11
C VAL A 159 4.52 3.19 -3.94
N PRO A 160 5.59 3.97 -4.13
CA PRO A 160 5.56 5.17 -4.97
C PRO A 160 5.25 4.84 -6.43
N ASP A 161 4.59 5.76 -7.12
CA ASP A 161 4.51 5.70 -8.58
C ASP A 161 5.87 6.04 -9.23
N PHE A 162 5.96 5.87 -10.55
CA PHE A 162 7.20 6.08 -11.29
C PHE A 162 7.76 7.52 -11.20
N ASP A 163 6.89 8.53 -11.20
CA ASP A 163 7.29 9.95 -11.12
C ASP A 163 7.66 10.37 -9.69
N GLU A 164 7.11 9.68 -8.69
CA GLU A 164 7.39 9.86 -7.27
C GLU A 164 8.76 9.30 -6.85
N LEU A 165 9.25 8.24 -7.52
CA LEU A 165 10.58 7.65 -7.25
C LEU A 165 11.71 8.70 -7.24
N LYS A 166 11.67 9.64 -8.20
CA LYS A 166 12.68 10.69 -8.33
C LYS A 166 12.60 11.73 -7.21
N LYS A 167 11.44 11.86 -6.56
CA LYS A 167 11.16 12.88 -5.54
C LYS A 167 11.42 12.38 -4.12
N GLY A 168 11.52 11.06 -3.93
CA GLY A 168 11.77 10.45 -2.62
C GLY A 168 10.60 10.56 -1.63
N ALA A 169 9.39 10.86 -2.12
CA ALA A 169 8.16 10.93 -1.33
C ALA A 169 7.00 10.38 -2.16
N THR A 170 6.06 9.71 -1.49
CA THR A 170 4.87 9.08 -2.09
C THR A 170 3.60 9.71 -1.56
N LYS A 171 2.61 9.93 -2.43
CA LYS A 171 1.24 10.30 -2.03
C LYS A 171 0.31 9.08 -1.98
N ASN A 172 0.81 7.91 -2.40
CA ASN A 172 0.05 6.68 -2.38
C ASN A 172 -0.22 6.26 -0.93
N ARG A 173 -1.44 5.78 -0.69
CA ARG A 173 -1.95 5.41 0.63
C ARG A 173 -2.68 4.07 0.55
N GLU A 174 -2.69 3.32 1.65
CA GLU A 174 -3.57 2.14 1.81
C GLU A 174 -4.96 2.54 2.32
N LEU A 175 -5.05 3.64 3.07
CA LEU A 175 -6.27 4.07 3.74
C LEU A 175 -7.31 4.62 2.75
N ILE A 176 -8.44 3.92 2.62
CA ILE A 176 -9.66 4.38 1.95
C ILE A 176 -10.47 5.22 2.91
N GLU A 177 -10.98 6.37 2.43
CA GLU A 177 -11.71 7.33 3.25
C GLU A 177 -13.23 7.23 3.04
N PHE A 178 -13.95 7.04 4.13
CA PHE A 178 -15.40 6.99 4.19
C PHE A 178 -15.95 8.15 5.03
N VAL A 179 -17.22 8.44 4.83
CA VAL A 179 -18.00 9.34 5.67
C VAL A 179 -19.19 8.58 6.26
N ILE A 180 -19.36 8.73 7.56
CA ILE A 180 -20.51 8.25 8.32
C ILE A 180 -21.25 9.47 8.84
N GLU A 181 -22.50 9.66 8.43
CA GLU A 181 -23.32 10.78 8.88
C GLU A 181 -24.39 10.27 9.83
N ASN A 182 -24.39 10.71 11.08
CA ASN A 182 -25.50 10.53 12.01
C ASN A 182 -26.39 11.78 11.97
N ARG A 183 -27.59 11.66 11.42
CA ARG A 183 -28.51 12.78 11.19
C ARG A 183 -29.48 13.04 12.35
N LYS A 184 -29.52 12.17 13.36
CA LYS A 184 -30.43 12.29 14.53
C LYS A 184 -29.69 12.10 15.86
N SER A 185 -30.45 11.97 16.93
CA SER A 185 -29.98 11.71 18.30
C SER A 185 -29.02 10.51 18.35
N ALA A 186 -28.08 10.52 19.31
CA ALA A 186 -27.07 9.48 19.43
C ALA A 186 -27.71 8.09 19.58
N ALA A 187 -27.25 7.14 18.75
CA ALA A 187 -27.57 5.72 18.95
C ALA A 187 -26.93 5.24 20.27
N ASP A 188 -27.48 4.20 20.88
CA ASP A 188 -26.88 3.57 22.07
C ASP A 188 -25.60 2.83 21.70
N ASN A 189 -25.57 2.24 20.50
CA ASN A 189 -24.45 1.48 19.98
C ASN A 189 -24.41 1.52 18.45
N VAL A 190 -23.20 1.49 17.90
CA VAL A 190 -22.92 1.37 16.47
C VAL A 190 -21.94 0.23 16.26
N LYS A 191 -22.21 -0.63 15.30
CA LYS A 191 -21.29 -1.64 14.79
C LYS A 191 -20.97 -1.32 13.34
N LEU A 192 -19.70 -1.39 12.97
CA LEU A 192 -19.23 -1.11 11.61
C LEU A 192 -18.34 -2.26 11.14
N GLU A 193 -18.72 -2.88 10.02
CA GLU A 193 -18.12 -4.10 9.50
C GLU A 193 -17.87 -4.02 8.01
N VAL A 194 -16.78 -4.63 7.54
CA VAL A 194 -16.58 -4.95 6.13
C VAL A 194 -16.86 -6.44 5.92
N LEU A 195 -17.70 -6.73 4.93
CA LEU A 195 -18.20 -8.06 4.64
C LEU A 195 -17.98 -8.41 3.17
N ASP A 196 -17.64 -9.67 2.89
CA ASP A 196 -17.75 -10.27 1.56
C ASP A 196 -18.93 -11.25 1.57
N GLY A 197 -20.08 -10.80 1.08
CA GLY A 197 -21.35 -11.49 1.30
C GLY A 197 -21.71 -11.49 2.80
N GLU A 198 -21.63 -12.67 3.42
CA GLU A 198 -21.84 -12.85 4.88
C GLU A 198 -20.53 -13.13 5.63
N LYS A 199 -19.40 -13.25 4.93
CA LYS A 199 -18.10 -13.46 5.55
C LYS A 199 -17.60 -12.15 6.13
N LEU A 200 -17.33 -12.13 7.43
CA LEU A 200 -16.68 -11.00 8.09
C LEU A 200 -15.22 -10.87 7.63
N ILE A 201 -14.87 -9.70 7.11
CA ILE A 201 -13.50 -9.33 6.73
C ILE A 201 -12.89 -8.47 7.84
N TYR A 202 -13.58 -7.40 8.22
CA TYR A 202 -13.08 -6.45 9.22
C TYR A 202 -14.23 -5.97 10.11
N SER A 203 -13.94 -5.72 11.38
CA SER A 203 -14.86 -5.07 12.32
C SER A 203 -14.12 -3.94 13.00
N GLU A 204 -14.65 -2.73 12.91
CA GLU A 204 -14.07 -1.55 13.57
C GLU A 204 -14.18 -1.71 15.10
N PRO A 205 -13.05 -1.76 15.83
CA PRO A 205 -13.08 -1.91 17.28
C PRO A 205 -13.57 -0.65 18.02
N ASN A 206 -13.41 0.55 17.43
CA ASN A 206 -13.77 1.81 18.07
C ASN A 206 -14.85 2.57 17.29
N THR A 207 -16.11 2.31 17.61
CA THR A 207 -17.27 2.96 17.00
C THR A 207 -17.86 4.12 17.81
N ALA A 208 -17.30 4.39 19.01
CA ALA A 208 -17.72 5.52 19.84
C ALA A 208 -17.68 6.88 19.11
N PRO A 209 -16.73 7.15 18.21
CA PRO A 209 -16.72 8.40 17.44
C PRO A 209 -17.94 8.60 16.55
N PHE A 210 -18.66 7.54 16.16
CA PHE A 210 -19.80 7.63 15.24
C PHE A 210 -21.13 7.88 15.96
N LEU A 211 -21.16 7.82 17.29
CA LEU A 211 -22.37 8.00 18.09
C LEU A 211 -22.92 9.43 18.08
N PRO A 212 -22.09 10.50 18.19
CA PRO A 212 -22.60 11.86 18.18
C PRO A 212 -23.30 12.21 16.86
N ASN A 213 -24.22 13.17 16.88
CA ASN A 213 -24.80 13.73 15.68
C ASN A 213 -23.72 14.45 14.83
N GLY A 214 -23.80 14.33 13.51
CA GLY A 214 -22.91 14.97 12.56
C GLY A 214 -22.18 13.99 11.62
N GLU A 215 -21.26 14.55 10.84
CA GLU A 215 -20.38 13.79 9.95
C GLU A 215 -19.12 13.32 10.67
N HIS A 216 -18.76 12.07 10.42
CA HIS A 216 -17.60 11.41 11.00
C HIS A 216 -16.78 10.75 9.91
N ALA A 217 -15.47 11.01 9.91
CA ALA A 217 -14.56 10.32 9.02
C ALA A 217 -14.26 8.91 9.55
N TRP A 218 -14.27 7.94 8.65
CA TRP A 218 -13.75 6.60 8.92
C TRP A 218 -12.75 6.22 7.85
N GLN A 219 -11.71 5.47 8.23
CA GLN A 219 -10.66 5.04 7.32
C GLN A 219 -10.43 3.55 7.49
N TRP A 220 -10.25 2.86 6.37
CA TRP A 220 -9.93 1.44 6.36
C TRP A 220 -8.78 1.17 5.39
N ASP A 221 -7.81 0.38 5.82
CA ASP A 221 -6.58 0.08 5.08
C ASP A 221 -6.70 -1.13 4.13
N GLY A 222 -7.90 -1.71 4.01
CA GLY A 222 -8.17 -2.87 3.16
C GLY A 222 -7.79 -4.23 3.78
N TYR A 223 -7.14 -4.24 4.94
CA TYR A 223 -6.75 -5.49 5.60
C TYR A 223 -7.89 -6.04 6.46
N ASP A 224 -7.93 -7.36 6.58
CA ASP A 224 -8.81 -8.07 7.50
C ASP A 224 -8.34 -7.97 8.96
N SER A 225 -9.17 -8.44 9.88
CA SER A 225 -8.88 -8.46 11.32
C SER A 225 -7.67 -9.31 11.72
N THR A 226 -7.16 -10.17 10.82
CA THR A 226 -5.96 -10.99 11.03
C THR A 226 -4.70 -10.38 10.44
N GLY A 227 -4.82 -9.22 9.79
CA GLY A 227 -3.72 -8.52 9.16
C GLY A 227 -3.40 -8.99 7.75
N ILE A 228 -4.39 -9.52 7.03
CA ILE A 228 -4.25 -9.92 5.62
C ILE A 228 -4.95 -8.92 4.70
N LEU A 229 -4.21 -8.37 3.75
CA LEU A 229 -4.77 -7.66 2.60
C LEU A 229 -4.78 -8.64 1.42
N ASP A 230 -5.94 -8.86 0.79
CA ASP A 230 -6.05 -9.70 -0.40
C ASP A 230 -6.85 -8.97 -1.48
N THR A 231 -6.18 -8.56 -2.56
CA THR A 231 -6.80 -7.77 -3.63
C THR A 231 -7.91 -8.54 -4.35
N ARG A 232 -7.92 -9.87 -4.32
CA ARG A 232 -8.98 -10.68 -4.92
C ARG A 232 -10.26 -10.59 -4.09
N VAL A 233 -10.12 -10.61 -2.77
CA VAL A 233 -11.25 -10.41 -1.83
C VAL A 233 -11.79 -8.99 -1.97
N LEU A 234 -10.90 -7.99 -2.06
CA LEU A 234 -11.32 -6.61 -2.23
C LEU A 234 -12.08 -6.36 -3.54
N LYS A 235 -11.78 -7.12 -4.61
CA LYS A 235 -12.50 -7.07 -5.89
C LYS A 235 -13.75 -7.95 -5.93
N SER A 236 -14.19 -8.53 -4.82
CA SER A 236 -15.41 -9.33 -4.77
C SER A 236 -16.64 -8.48 -5.13
N PRO A 237 -17.57 -8.98 -5.97
CA PRO A 237 -18.82 -8.28 -6.28
C PRO A 237 -19.79 -8.21 -5.08
N ASN A 238 -19.48 -8.91 -3.99
CA ASN A 238 -20.27 -8.94 -2.76
C ASN A 238 -19.63 -8.15 -1.62
N LEU A 239 -18.53 -7.43 -1.87
CA LEU A 239 -17.90 -6.59 -0.87
C LEU A 239 -18.83 -5.43 -0.48
N LYS A 240 -19.01 -5.24 0.82
CA LYS A 240 -19.81 -4.15 1.38
C LYS A 240 -19.28 -3.70 2.72
N VAL A 241 -19.56 -2.44 3.06
CA VAL A 241 -19.46 -1.94 4.43
C VAL A 241 -20.86 -1.91 5.01
N ARG A 242 -21.04 -2.50 6.20
CA ARG A 242 -22.30 -2.54 6.93
C ARG A 242 -22.17 -1.75 8.23
N LEU A 243 -23.05 -0.78 8.40
CA LEU A 243 -23.26 -0.08 9.66
C LEU A 243 -24.56 -0.58 10.28
N THR A 244 -24.50 -1.03 11.54
CA THR A 244 -25.68 -1.39 12.34
C THR A 244 -25.74 -0.47 13.55
N ALA A 245 -26.75 0.40 13.60
CA ALA A 245 -26.98 1.30 14.72
C ALA A 245 -28.21 0.83 15.52
N THR A 246 -28.07 0.77 16.85
CA THR A 246 -29.17 0.44 17.76
C THR A 246 -29.40 1.58 18.72
N GLY A 247 -30.63 2.04 18.85
CA GLY A 247 -31.00 3.13 19.76
C GLY A 247 -32.49 3.11 20.08
N ASN A 248 -32.86 3.34 21.34
CA ASN A 248 -34.26 3.44 21.78
C ASN A 248 -35.13 2.20 21.48
N GLY A 249 -34.50 1.01 21.43
CA GLY A 249 -35.16 -0.25 21.10
C GLY A 249 -35.37 -0.48 19.59
N GLU A 250 -34.84 0.39 18.73
CA GLU A 250 -34.89 0.25 17.28
C GLU A 250 -33.48 -0.02 16.71
N THR A 251 -33.46 -0.70 15.56
CA THR A 251 -32.23 -1.04 14.84
C THR A 251 -32.31 -0.50 13.41
N GLN A 252 -31.26 0.18 12.97
CA GLN A 252 -31.04 0.52 11.56
C GLN A 252 -29.83 -0.25 11.04
N VAL A 253 -29.95 -0.81 9.83
CA VAL A 253 -28.84 -1.41 9.09
C VAL A 253 -28.66 -0.62 7.79
N VAL A 254 -27.45 -0.17 7.54
CA VAL A 254 -27.05 0.55 6.32
C VAL A 254 -25.94 -0.25 5.65
N ASP A 255 -26.21 -0.70 4.42
CA ASP A 255 -25.23 -1.40 3.59
C ASP A 255 -24.74 -0.46 2.49
N LEU A 256 -23.43 -0.18 2.49
CA LEU A 256 -22.72 0.44 1.38
C LEU A 256 -22.09 -0.66 0.55
N LYS A 257 -22.64 -0.95 -0.63
CA LYS A 257 -22.02 -1.89 -1.55
C LYS A 257 -20.80 -1.24 -2.19
N LEU A 258 -19.66 -1.93 -2.17
CA LEU A 258 -18.43 -1.44 -2.80
C LEU A 258 -18.28 -2.09 -4.18
N LYS A 259 -18.07 -1.26 -5.20
CA LYS A 259 -17.69 -1.67 -6.55
C LYS A 259 -16.20 -1.45 -6.72
N CYS A 260 -15.41 -2.45 -6.34
CA CYS A 260 -13.96 -2.34 -6.44
C CYS A 260 -13.44 -2.91 -7.77
N SER A 261 -12.42 -2.27 -8.33
CA SER A 261 -11.78 -2.75 -9.56
C SER A 261 -10.26 -2.56 -9.52
N ALA A 262 -9.53 -3.24 -10.42
CA ALA A 262 -8.10 -3.00 -10.54
C ALA A 262 -7.86 -1.63 -11.18
N ASN A 263 -7.06 -0.79 -10.52
CA ASN A 263 -6.77 0.57 -10.98
C ASN A 263 -5.81 0.58 -12.19
N GLU A 264 -4.81 -0.30 -12.18
CA GLU A 264 -3.79 -0.36 -13.24
C GLU A 264 -4.04 -1.54 -14.19
N VAL A 265 -3.90 -2.77 -13.70
CA VAL A 265 -3.99 -3.97 -14.52
C VAL A 265 -4.81 -5.06 -13.85
N LYS A 266 -5.57 -5.80 -14.66
CA LYS A 266 -6.44 -6.87 -14.17
C LYS A 266 -5.71 -8.18 -13.91
N TRP A 267 -4.53 -8.37 -14.50
CA TRP A 267 -3.78 -9.64 -14.51
C TRP A 267 -2.77 -9.79 -13.35
N VAL A 268 -2.79 -8.87 -12.38
CA VAL A 268 -2.00 -8.92 -11.13
C VAL A 268 -2.93 -8.93 -9.93
N ASP A 269 -2.60 -9.74 -8.94
CA ASP A 269 -3.16 -9.70 -7.59
C ASP A 269 -2.06 -9.82 -6.54
N VAL A 270 -2.27 -9.25 -5.36
CA VAL A 270 -1.40 -9.44 -4.21
C VAL A 270 -2.18 -9.85 -2.98
N ARG A 271 -1.56 -10.73 -2.20
CA ARG A 271 -1.95 -11.05 -0.84
C ARG A 271 -0.81 -10.70 0.10
N ILE A 272 -1.03 -9.78 1.02
CA ILE A 272 -0.04 -9.29 1.98
C ILE A 272 -0.41 -9.76 3.37
N ASP A 273 0.54 -10.38 4.05
CA ASP A 273 0.49 -10.64 5.48
C ASP A 273 1.46 -9.68 6.17
N ARG A 274 0.92 -8.66 6.84
CA ARG A 274 1.74 -7.64 7.52
C ARG A 274 2.35 -8.12 8.83
N ASN A 275 1.82 -9.19 9.43
CA ASN A 275 2.38 -9.77 10.64
C ASN A 275 3.57 -10.68 10.31
N ALA A 276 3.45 -11.45 9.23
CA ALA A 276 4.53 -12.30 8.73
C ALA A 276 5.54 -11.55 7.84
N LEU A 277 5.25 -10.31 7.45
CA LEU A 277 6.02 -9.53 6.48
C LEU A 277 6.23 -10.30 5.16
N THR A 278 5.15 -10.86 4.63
CA THR A 278 5.17 -11.61 3.36
C THR A 278 4.17 -11.05 2.36
N VAL A 279 4.52 -11.16 1.08
CA VAL A 279 3.66 -10.83 -0.06
C VAL A 279 3.64 -12.03 -0.99
N GLU A 280 2.45 -12.54 -1.29
CA GLU A 280 2.24 -13.43 -2.42
C GLU A 280 1.67 -12.61 -3.58
N THR A 281 2.42 -12.52 -4.67
CA THR A 281 1.98 -11.87 -5.89
C THR A 281 1.58 -12.93 -6.90
N VAL A 282 0.38 -12.80 -7.46
CA VAL A 282 -0.08 -13.69 -8.53
C VAL A 282 -0.14 -12.95 -9.86
N LEU A 283 0.58 -13.49 -10.82
CA LEU A 283 0.66 -13.01 -12.20
C LEU A 283 -0.09 -13.96 -13.12
N ARG A 284 -0.78 -13.42 -14.12
CA ARG A 284 -1.47 -14.20 -15.14
C ARG A 284 -0.85 -13.99 -16.52
N PRO A 285 0.35 -14.55 -16.79
CA PRO A 285 0.99 -14.45 -18.09
C PRO A 285 0.18 -15.22 -19.15
N SER A 286 0.22 -14.74 -20.40
CA SER A 286 -0.41 -15.40 -21.53
C SER A 286 0.64 -15.90 -22.51
N PHE A 287 0.54 -17.18 -22.88
CA PHE A 287 1.42 -17.82 -23.84
C PHE A 287 0.61 -18.64 -24.85
N SER A 288 0.97 -18.52 -26.12
CA SER A 288 0.42 -19.31 -27.21
C SER A 288 1.50 -20.16 -27.88
N ASP A 289 1.09 -21.19 -28.61
CA ASP A 289 2.01 -22.04 -29.36
C ASP A 289 2.48 -21.30 -30.62
N GLY A 290 3.75 -20.90 -30.64
CA GLY A 290 4.40 -20.28 -31.79
C GLY A 290 4.96 -21.30 -32.79
N GLY A 291 4.86 -22.59 -32.48
CA GLY A 291 5.38 -23.69 -33.27
C GLY A 291 6.90 -23.87 -33.16
N SER A 292 7.39 -24.87 -33.89
CA SER A 292 8.83 -25.14 -34.05
C SER A 292 9.31 -24.72 -35.44
N CYS A 293 10.52 -24.19 -35.54
CA CYS A 293 11.14 -23.81 -36.80
C CYS A 293 12.60 -24.27 -36.90
N GLY A 294 13.08 -24.42 -38.14
CA GLY A 294 14.45 -24.89 -38.42
C GLY A 294 14.66 -26.39 -38.13
N SER A 295 15.90 -26.84 -38.31
CA SER A 295 16.32 -28.20 -37.97
C SER A 295 17.83 -28.27 -37.72
N THR A 296 18.23 -29.09 -36.74
CA THR A 296 19.62 -29.45 -36.47
C THR A 296 19.67 -30.96 -36.25
N PRO A 297 20.54 -31.72 -36.94
CA PRO A 297 20.64 -33.17 -36.75
C PRO A 297 20.86 -33.54 -35.29
N GLY A 298 20.04 -34.45 -34.76
CA GLY A 298 20.13 -34.90 -33.37
C GLY A 298 19.37 -34.04 -32.34
N LEU A 299 18.71 -32.95 -32.77
CA LEU A 299 17.75 -32.22 -31.94
C LEU A 299 16.31 -32.60 -32.30
N ALA A 300 15.49 -32.80 -31.26
CA ALA A 300 14.05 -32.96 -31.38
C ALA A 300 13.34 -31.68 -30.92
N ALA A 301 12.17 -31.42 -31.49
CA ALA A 301 11.34 -30.30 -31.10
C ALA A 301 10.91 -30.41 -29.63
N THR A 302 10.93 -29.29 -28.91
CA THR A 302 10.44 -29.20 -27.54
C THR A 302 8.94 -28.93 -27.55
N PRO A 303 8.10 -29.79 -26.91
CA PRO A 303 6.66 -29.58 -26.90
C PRO A 303 6.26 -28.25 -26.25
N PHE A 304 5.23 -27.59 -26.80
CA PHE A 304 4.70 -26.33 -26.25
C PHE A 304 4.37 -26.41 -24.75
N SER A 305 3.83 -27.53 -24.27
CA SER A 305 3.54 -27.73 -22.84
C SER A 305 4.79 -27.69 -21.96
N THR A 306 5.93 -28.13 -22.48
CA THR A 306 7.22 -28.06 -21.80
C THR A 306 7.74 -26.64 -21.77
N LEU A 307 7.66 -25.91 -22.89
CA LEU A 307 8.01 -24.49 -22.96
C LEU A 307 7.14 -23.66 -22.01
N LEU A 308 5.84 -23.95 -21.92
CA LEU A 308 4.93 -23.27 -21.00
C LEU A 308 5.34 -23.47 -19.54
N GLY A 309 5.75 -24.70 -19.18
CA GLY A 309 6.29 -25.01 -17.86
C GLY A 309 7.58 -24.23 -17.55
N TRP A 310 8.52 -24.16 -18.49
CA TRP A 310 9.76 -23.41 -18.30
C TRP A 310 9.53 -21.90 -18.23
N ALA A 311 8.68 -21.33 -19.08
CA ALA A 311 8.35 -19.90 -19.01
C ALA A 311 7.76 -19.53 -17.64
N LYS A 312 6.87 -20.38 -17.11
CA LYS A 312 6.34 -20.28 -15.75
C LYS A 312 7.45 -20.35 -14.69
N GLU A 313 8.29 -21.39 -14.72
CA GLU A 313 9.40 -21.55 -13.79
C GLU A 313 10.34 -20.34 -13.80
N GLY A 314 10.64 -19.79 -14.98
CA GLY A 314 11.47 -18.59 -15.13
C GLY A 314 10.86 -17.36 -14.47
N ILE A 315 9.59 -17.06 -14.77
CA ILE A 315 8.89 -15.91 -14.17
C ILE A 315 8.88 -16.03 -12.63
N GLU A 316 8.50 -17.18 -12.10
CA GLU A 316 8.43 -17.39 -10.64
C GLU A 316 9.82 -17.29 -9.99
N LEU A 317 10.86 -17.84 -10.62
CA LEU A 317 12.22 -17.82 -10.09
C LEU A 317 12.86 -16.42 -10.08
N TYR A 318 12.73 -15.68 -11.18
CA TYR A 318 13.44 -14.41 -11.37
C TYR A 318 12.70 -13.22 -10.76
N TRP A 319 11.37 -13.28 -10.61
CA TRP A 319 10.59 -12.20 -10.01
C TRP A 319 10.29 -12.37 -8.52
N SER A 320 10.57 -13.55 -7.94
CA SER A 320 10.47 -13.75 -6.50
C SER A 320 11.68 -13.17 -5.76
N ARG A 321 11.40 -12.50 -4.64
CA ARG A 321 12.36 -11.98 -3.66
C ARG A 321 11.96 -12.46 -2.26
N ASP A 322 12.00 -13.77 -2.04
CA ASP A 322 11.57 -14.41 -0.78
C ASP A 322 12.74 -14.94 0.08
N GLY A 323 13.98 -14.72 -0.37
CA GLY A 323 15.20 -15.20 0.28
C GLY A 323 15.45 -16.70 0.10
N SER A 324 14.74 -17.37 -0.81
CA SER A 324 14.99 -18.79 -1.13
C SER A 324 16.27 -19.01 -1.96
N ARG A 325 16.80 -17.95 -2.57
CA ARG A 325 18.00 -18.01 -3.42
C ARG A 325 19.27 -18.00 -2.57
N GLY A 326 20.28 -18.74 -3.02
CA GLY A 326 21.59 -18.78 -2.37
C GLY A 326 22.35 -17.45 -2.44
N ALA A 327 23.45 -17.32 -1.68
CA ALA A 327 24.34 -16.15 -1.68
C ALA A 327 23.69 -14.81 -1.26
N GLY A 328 22.54 -14.84 -0.57
CA GLY A 328 21.90 -13.64 0.00
C GLY A 328 21.21 -12.73 -1.02
N ILE A 329 21.00 -13.21 -2.25
CA ILE A 329 20.22 -12.50 -3.27
C ILE A 329 18.72 -12.69 -3.04
N ALA A 330 17.92 -11.85 -3.68
CA ALA A 330 16.47 -11.94 -3.69
C ALA A 330 15.87 -11.87 -2.27
N SER A 331 16.46 -11.06 -1.38
CA SER A 331 16.20 -11.07 0.07
C SER A 331 15.01 -10.22 0.53
N GLY A 332 14.02 -9.98 -0.35
CA GLY A 332 12.86 -9.13 -0.05
C GLY A 332 12.89 -7.76 -0.72
N ILE A 333 11.94 -6.93 -0.30
CA ILE A 333 11.82 -5.51 -0.67
C ILE A 333 11.70 -4.66 0.60
N THR A 334 12.31 -3.48 0.59
CA THR A 334 12.24 -2.53 1.70
C THR A 334 11.15 -1.50 1.47
N THR A 335 10.20 -1.36 2.39
CA THR A 335 9.16 -0.32 2.35
C THR A 335 9.14 0.46 3.67
N ASN A 336 8.37 1.54 3.70
CA ASN A 336 8.14 2.29 4.95
C ASN A 336 7.39 1.45 6.01
N LYS A 337 6.81 0.31 5.62
CA LYS A 337 6.07 -0.62 6.50
C LYS A 337 6.93 -1.81 6.96
N GLY A 338 8.17 -1.93 6.47
CA GLY A 338 9.08 -3.01 6.83
C GLY A 338 9.74 -3.67 5.63
N VAL A 339 10.48 -4.75 5.89
CA VAL A 339 11.12 -5.56 4.84
C VAL A 339 10.25 -6.77 4.56
N TYR A 340 9.66 -6.83 3.36
CA TYR A 340 8.72 -7.88 2.97
C TYR A 340 9.39 -8.91 2.06
N LYS A 341 9.14 -10.18 2.34
CA LYS A 341 9.49 -11.29 1.43
C LYS A 341 8.40 -11.44 0.37
N VAL A 342 8.78 -11.42 -0.90
CA VAL A 342 7.84 -11.47 -2.02
C VAL A 342 7.98 -12.79 -2.77
N THR A 343 6.93 -13.59 -2.82
CA THR A 343 6.85 -14.79 -3.66
C THR A 343 5.94 -14.52 -4.84
N VAL A 344 6.42 -14.79 -6.04
CA VAL A 344 5.64 -14.67 -7.28
C VAL A 344 5.12 -16.03 -7.72
N LYS A 345 3.82 -16.09 -8.01
CA LYS A 345 3.17 -17.26 -8.62
C LYS A 345 2.60 -16.88 -9.99
N ALA A 346 2.82 -17.74 -10.98
CA ALA A 346 2.30 -17.57 -12.33
C ALA A 346 1.13 -18.52 -12.61
N GLU A 347 -0.08 -17.97 -12.76
CA GLU A 347 -1.30 -18.64 -13.22
C GLU A 347 -1.40 -18.49 -14.75
N VAL A 348 -0.64 -19.31 -15.49
CA VAL A 348 -0.53 -19.20 -16.95
C VAL A 348 -1.89 -19.34 -17.65
N ASN A 349 -2.16 -18.45 -18.61
CA ASN A 349 -3.35 -18.43 -19.46
C ASN A 349 -4.68 -18.31 -18.71
N THR A 350 -4.67 -17.96 -17.42
CA THR A 350 -5.86 -17.78 -16.59
C THR A 350 -6.43 -16.38 -16.76
N LEU A 351 -7.73 -16.24 -17.00
CA LEU A 351 -8.37 -14.93 -17.14
C LEU A 351 -8.58 -14.23 -15.79
N PRO A 352 -8.47 -12.89 -15.73
CA PRO A 352 -7.96 -11.99 -16.78
C PRO A 352 -6.43 -12.13 -16.95
N LYS A 353 -5.95 -12.19 -18.20
CA LYS A 353 -4.53 -12.44 -18.51
C LYS A 353 -3.84 -11.23 -19.13
N ALA A 354 -2.51 -11.20 -19.00
CA ALA A 354 -1.64 -10.20 -19.60
C ALA A 354 -1.56 -10.38 -21.14
N GLY A 355 -0.75 -9.52 -21.79
CA GLY A 355 -0.45 -9.64 -23.22
C GLY A 355 0.17 -10.99 -23.58
N ASP A 356 -0.23 -11.54 -24.72
CA ASP A 356 0.21 -12.86 -25.17
C ASP A 356 1.61 -12.85 -25.80
N PHE A 357 2.36 -13.91 -25.52
CA PHE A 357 3.63 -14.23 -26.17
C PHE A 357 3.54 -15.62 -26.82
N PRO A 358 3.61 -15.71 -28.16
CA PRO A 358 3.94 -16.95 -28.85
C PRO A 358 5.30 -17.49 -28.38
N LEU A 359 5.33 -18.74 -27.93
CA LEU A 359 6.56 -19.45 -27.59
C LEU A 359 7.03 -20.23 -28.82
N ILE A 360 8.22 -19.91 -29.33
CA ILE A 360 8.76 -20.49 -30.55
C ILE A 360 9.95 -21.39 -30.22
N ASP A 361 9.91 -22.64 -30.66
CA ASP A 361 11.02 -23.58 -30.54
C ASP A 361 11.92 -23.49 -31.78
N SER A 362 13.08 -22.83 -31.66
CA SER A 362 14.03 -22.69 -32.76
C SER A 362 15.08 -23.80 -32.71
N LEU A 363 15.02 -24.68 -33.70
CA LEU A 363 16.00 -25.75 -33.93
C LEU A 363 17.07 -25.32 -34.94
N SER A 364 17.06 -24.06 -35.41
CA SER A 364 18.08 -23.51 -36.30
C SER A 364 19.35 -23.13 -35.54
N ALA A 365 20.50 -23.24 -36.20
CA ALA A 365 21.76 -22.66 -35.72
C ALA A 365 21.73 -21.13 -35.65
N ASP A 366 20.77 -20.47 -36.34
CA ASP A 366 20.57 -19.03 -36.26
C ASP A 366 19.82 -18.63 -34.98
N PHE A 367 20.30 -17.56 -34.32
CA PHE A 367 19.68 -17.04 -33.11
C PHE A 367 18.34 -16.35 -33.41
N GLY A 368 17.26 -16.82 -32.77
CA GLY A 368 15.96 -16.17 -32.78
C GLY A 368 15.86 -15.10 -31.69
N ARG A 369 15.55 -13.85 -32.09
CA ARG A 369 15.39 -12.72 -31.16
C ARG A 369 13.98 -12.64 -30.59
N SER A 370 13.87 -12.75 -29.26
CA SER A 370 12.65 -12.48 -28.50
C SER A 370 12.31 -11.00 -28.47
N THR A 371 11.03 -10.68 -28.23
CA THR A 371 10.59 -9.30 -28.09
C THR A 371 9.25 -9.21 -27.37
N SER A 372 9.06 -8.09 -26.66
CA SER A 372 7.83 -7.70 -25.95
C SER A 372 7.06 -6.58 -26.62
N LEU A 373 7.50 -6.14 -27.81
CA LEU A 373 6.80 -5.20 -28.67
C LEU A 373 5.37 -5.69 -28.91
N ALA A 374 4.36 -4.91 -28.52
CA ALA A 374 2.97 -5.35 -28.48
C ALA A 374 2.47 -5.98 -29.80
N ILE A 375 2.97 -5.49 -30.94
CA ILE A 375 2.60 -5.96 -32.28
C ILE A 375 3.42 -7.16 -32.79
N ALA A 376 4.49 -7.54 -32.09
CA ALA A 376 5.46 -8.53 -32.56
C ALA A 376 5.92 -9.49 -31.44
N ARG A 377 5.22 -9.53 -30.31
CA ARG A 377 5.59 -10.30 -29.11
C ARG A 377 5.92 -11.74 -29.47
N LYS A 378 6.98 -12.28 -28.87
CA LYS A 378 7.39 -13.69 -28.96
C LYS A 378 8.58 -13.97 -28.05
N VAL A 379 8.71 -15.22 -27.63
CA VAL A 379 9.88 -15.72 -26.90
C VAL A 379 10.44 -16.94 -27.63
N TYR A 380 11.73 -16.92 -27.96
CA TYR A 380 12.42 -18.03 -28.61
C TYR A 380 13.11 -18.94 -27.60
N HIS A 381 12.88 -20.25 -27.72
CA HIS A 381 13.75 -21.29 -27.20
C HIS A 381 14.78 -21.64 -28.28
N ASN A 382 16.01 -21.13 -28.13
CA ASN A 382 17.08 -21.21 -29.14
C ASN A 382 17.92 -22.50 -29.03
N ALA A 383 17.26 -23.66 -29.13
CA ALA A 383 17.92 -24.97 -28.97
C ALA A 383 18.99 -25.25 -30.04
N GLY A 384 18.70 -24.94 -31.31
CA GLY A 384 19.64 -25.15 -32.41
C GLY A 384 20.90 -24.29 -32.27
N TYR A 385 20.73 -23.00 -31.97
CA TYR A 385 21.85 -22.09 -31.72
C TYR A 385 22.72 -22.58 -30.56
N ALA A 386 22.11 -22.98 -29.43
CA ALA A 386 22.87 -23.51 -28.29
C ALA A 386 23.64 -24.79 -28.65
N TYR A 387 23.05 -25.67 -29.44
CA TYR A 387 23.71 -26.89 -29.92
C TYR A 387 24.90 -26.56 -30.81
N GLU A 388 24.74 -25.65 -31.77
CA GLU A 388 25.83 -25.21 -32.63
C GLU A 388 26.97 -24.61 -31.81
N GLN A 389 26.67 -23.67 -30.91
CA GLN A 389 27.68 -22.99 -30.12
C GLN A 389 28.43 -23.90 -29.16
N LEU A 390 27.73 -24.83 -28.49
CA LEU A 390 28.32 -25.61 -27.40
C LEU A 390 28.78 -26.99 -27.86
N VAL A 391 28.04 -27.65 -28.74
CA VAL A 391 28.39 -28.99 -29.23
C VAL A 391 29.30 -28.90 -30.44
N THR A 392 28.86 -28.24 -31.51
CA THR A 392 29.62 -28.21 -32.77
C THR A 392 30.92 -27.43 -32.63
N LEU A 393 30.86 -26.21 -32.06
CA LEU A 393 32.02 -25.32 -32.01
C LEU A 393 32.93 -25.55 -30.80
N GLN A 394 32.38 -25.95 -29.66
CA GLN A 394 33.15 -26.11 -28.41
C GLN A 394 33.37 -27.57 -27.98
N GLY A 395 32.76 -28.55 -28.68
CA GLY A 395 32.94 -29.97 -28.38
C GLY A 395 32.33 -30.43 -27.04
N LEU A 396 31.36 -29.68 -26.50
CA LEU A 396 30.66 -30.03 -25.27
C LEU A 396 29.50 -31.02 -25.53
N SER A 397 28.90 -31.53 -24.46
CA SER A 397 27.82 -32.51 -24.58
C SER A 397 26.49 -31.89 -25.05
N ALA A 398 25.68 -32.69 -25.75
CA ALA A 398 24.31 -32.30 -26.11
C ALA A 398 23.47 -31.94 -24.88
N LEU A 399 23.68 -32.62 -23.74
CA LEU A 399 23.00 -32.31 -22.48
C LEU A 399 23.32 -30.89 -21.98
N THR A 400 24.58 -30.46 -22.13
CA THR A 400 25.02 -29.10 -21.81
C THR A 400 24.29 -28.07 -22.66
N ALA A 401 24.17 -28.31 -23.97
CA ALA A 401 23.45 -27.42 -24.87
C ALA A 401 21.95 -27.33 -24.55
N ILE A 402 21.30 -28.48 -24.32
CA ILE A 402 19.87 -28.54 -23.95
C ILE A 402 19.62 -27.80 -22.64
N THR A 403 20.50 -27.98 -21.65
CA THR A 403 20.39 -27.30 -20.36
C THR A 403 20.61 -25.79 -20.51
N SER A 404 21.58 -25.36 -21.32
CA SER A 404 21.81 -23.93 -21.59
C SER A 404 20.61 -23.29 -22.27
N ALA A 405 20.06 -23.91 -23.32
CA ALA A 405 18.89 -23.40 -24.04
C ALA A 405 17.66 -23.28 -23.13
N LYS A 406 17.42 -24.29 -22.28
CA LYS A 406 16.35 -24.28 -21.27
C LYS A 406 16.50 -23.10 -20.30
N GLU A 407 17.67 -22.95 -19.68
CA GLU A 407 17.86 -21.93 -18.64
C GLU A 407 17.87 -20.50 -19.22
N GLU A 408 18.39 -20.32 -20.43
CA GLU A 408 18.28 -19.05 -21.18
C GLU A 408 16.84 -18.72 -21.56
N PHE A 409 16.05 -19.73 -21.95
CA PHE A 409 14.64 -19.53 -22.27
C PHE A 409 13.82 -19.10 -21.05
N LYS A 410 14.11 -19.66 -19.86
CA LYS A 410 13.50 -19.24 -18.59
C LYS A 410 13.81 -17.78 -18.27
N GLU A 411 15.08 -17.40 -18.37
CA GLU A 411 15.56 -16.04 -18.16
C GLU A 411 14.89 -15.06 -19.13
N THR A 412 14.89 -15.41 -20.42
CA THR A 412 14.28 -14.61 -21.48
C THR A 412 12.77 -14.46 -21.27
N SER A 413 12.08 -15.53 -20.88
CA SER A 413 10.64 -15.47 -20.58
C SER A 413 10.34 -14.50 -19.43
N ALA A 414 11.16 -14.51 -18.37
CA ALA A 414 11.02 -13.58 -17.25
C ALA A 414 11.35 -12.13 -17.64
N HIS A 415 12.37 -11.93 -18.47
CA HIS A 415 12.77 -10.63 -19.01
C HIS A 415 11.66 -10.02 -19.88
N GLU A 416 11.17 -10.78 -20.86
CA GLU A 416 10.14 -10.31 -21.78
C GLU A 416 8.80 -10.05 -21.09
N PHE A 417 8.42 -10.88 -20.12
CA PHE A 417 7.27 -10.60 -19.27
C PHE A 417 7.49 -9.35 -18.41
N GLY A 418 8.73 -9.15 -17.93
CA GLY A 418 9.13 -7.96 -17.20
C GLY A 418 8.86 -6.66 -17.93
N HIS A 419 9.02 -6.64 -19.25
CA HIS A 419 8.64 -5.48 -20.04
C HIS A 419 7.14 -5.16 -19.96
N LEU A 420 6.24 -6.15 -19.82
CA LEU A 420 4.82 -5.85 -19.57
C LEU A 420 4.64 -5.11 -18.24
N ILE A 421 5.32 -5.56 -17.18
CA ILE A 421 5.26 -4.91 -15.87
C ILE A 421 5.79 -3.46 -15.96
N LEU A 422 6.98 -3.29 -16.53
CA LEU A 422 7.64 -1.98 -16.56
C LEU A 422 6.98 -0.99 -17.53
N ASN A 423 6.34 -1.47 -18.61
CA ASN A 423 5.57 -0.61 -19.51
C ASN A 423 4.35 -0.02 -18.80
N GLU A 424 3.62 -0.83 -18.02
CA GLU A 424 2.43 -0.38 -17.29
C GLU A 424 2.82 0.55 -16.12
N TYR A 425 3.92 0.26 -15.43
CA TYR A 425 4.40 1.09 -14.32
C TYR A 425 5.01 2.43 -14.77
N GLY A 426 5.90 2.39 -15.76
CA GLY A 426 6.66 3.57 -16.19
C GLY A 426 5.85 4.59 -17.01
N GLY A 427 4.68 4.19 -17.50
CA GLY A 427 3.77 5.03 -18.27
C GLY A 427 4.38 5.64 -19.55
N GLY A 428 3.65 6.58 -20.14
CA GLY A 428 4.06 7.37 -21.30
C GLY A 428 3.74 6.75 -22.66
N LEU A 429 3.65 7.59 -23.70
CA LEU A 429 3.40 7.16 -25.09
C LEU A 429 4.51 6.25 -25.63
N ILE A 430 5.73 6.40 -25.10
CA ILE A 430 6.88 5.54 -25.38
C ILE A 430 7.38 5.05 -24.02
N PRO A 431 7.31 3.73 -23.73
CA PRO A 431 7.70 3.17 -22.44
C PRO A 431 9.24 3.11 -22.30
N THR A 432 9.86 4.29 -22.25
CA THR A 432 11.30 4.49 -22.25
C THR A 432 11.98 3.79 -21.08
N TYR A 433 11.41 3.83 -19.89
CA TYR A 433 11.95 3.15 -18.70
C TYR A 433 12.20 1.65 -18.95
N SER A 434 11.20 0.98 -19.52
CA SER A 434 11.25 -0.44 -19.86
C SER A 434 12.20 -0.70 -21.04
N TRP A 435 12.07 0.04 -22.15
CA TRP A 435 12.77 -0.28 -23.40
C TRP A 435 14.23 0.15 -23.44
N THR A 436 14.60 1.13 -22.63
CA THR A 436 16.01 1.47 -22.41
C THR A 436 16.64 0.59 -21.33
N HIS A 437 15.91 -0.41 -20.80
CA HIS A 437 16.39 -1.29 -19.75
C HIS A 437 16.88 -0.46 -18.55
N LYS A 438 16.06 0.48 -18.11
CA LYS A 438 16.39 1.43 -17.02
C LYS A 438 17.63 2.24 -17.34
N ASP A 439 17.64 2.81 -18.54
CA ASP A 439 18.76 3.56 -19.10
C ASP A 439 20.06 2.79 -19.37
N SER A 440 20.11 1.47 -19.19
CA SER A 440 21.29 0.67 -19.53
C SER A 440 21.48 0.40 -21.03
N SER A 441 20.48 0.73 -21.85
CA SER A 441 20.52 0.55 -23.30
C SER A 441 19.84 1.70 -24.04
N THR A 442 20.11 1.78 -25.34
CA THR A 442 19.36 2.64 -26.27
C THR A 442 17.95 2.09 -26.49
N LEU A 443 17.06 2.89 -27.07
CA LEU A 443 15.71 2.43 -27.46
C LEU A 443 15.73 1.27 -28.48
N MET A 444 16.83 1.15 -29.24
CA MET A 444 17.07 0.02 -30.14
C MET A 444 17.65 -1.21 -29.42
N GLN A 445 17.73 -1.15 -28.09
CA GLN A 445 18.25 -2.18 -27.19
C GLN A 445 19.74 -2.49 -27.40
N ASN A 446 20.52 -1.53 -27.92
CA ASN A 446 21.98 -1.64 -27.85
C ASN A 446 22.44 -1.22 -26.45
N PRO A 447 23.21 -2.05 -25.71
CA PRO A 447 23.76 -1.66 -24.41
C PRO A 447 24.55 -0.35 -24.50
N LYS A 448 24.36 0.55 -23.54
CA LYS A 448 25.18 1.76 -23.42
C LYS A 448 26.55 1.39 -22.84
N GLU A 449 27.59 2.16 -23.17
CA GLU A 449 28.91 1.99 -22.56
C GLU A 449 28.86 2.17 -21.03
N ASN A 450 29.83 1.60 -20.31
CA ASN A 450 29.98 1.71 -18.85
C ASN A 450 28.85 1.07 -18.02
N HIS A 451 28.20 0.04 -18.56
CA HIS A 451 27.25 -0.82 -17.84
C HIS A 451 27.74 -2.29 -17.80
N PRO A 452 28.90 -2.62 -17.22
CA PRO A 452 29.35 -4.00 -17.10
C PRO A 452 28.47 -4.78 -16.11
N THR A 453 28.45 -6.11 -16.23
CA THR A 453 27.84 -6.97 -15.21
C THR A 453 28.50 -6.73 -13.84
N PRO A 454 27.72 -6.62 -12.74
CA PRO A 454 28.27 -6.46 -11.39
C PRO A 454 29.26 -7.59 -11.05
N GLU A 455 30.37 -7.24 -10.40
CA GLU A 455 31.38 -8.23 -9.97
C GLU A 455 30.86 -9.11 -8.83
N SER A 456 29.96 -8.58 -7.99
CA SER A 456 29.33 -9.30 -6.87
C SER A 456 27.88 -8.86 -6.67
N GLY A 457 27.10 -9.68 -5.96
CA GLY A 457 25.72 -9.37 -5.63
C GLY A 457 24.72 -9.73 -6.74
N GLU A 458 23.55 -9.10 -6.69
CA GLU A 458 22.46 -9.35 -7.62
C GLU A 458 22.79 -8.86 -9.04
N VAL A 459 22.35 -9.62 -10.03
CA VAL A 459 22.36 -9.23 -11.44
C VAL A 459 20.92 -8.99 -11.85
N ASP A 460 20.66 -7.80 -12.37
CA ASP A 460 19.31 -7.38 -12.69
C ASP A 460 18.82 -8.03 -13.99
N VAL A 461 17.73 -8.81 -13.92
CA VAL A 461 17.18 -9.51 -15.10
C VAL A 461 16.73 -8.54 -16.19
N MET A 462 16.39 -7.29 -15.85
CA MET A 462 15.89 -6.28 -16.79
C MET A 462 16.99 -5.38 -17.35
N HIS A 463 18.27 -5.63 -17.05
CA HIS A 463 19.39 -4.75 -17.40
C HIS A 463 20.18 -5.32 -18.59
N TYR A 464 20.56 -4.44 -19.52
CA TYR A 464 21.42 -4.77 -20.65
C TYR A 464 22.87 -4.40 -20.34
N PHE A 465 23.77 -5.38 -20.44
CA PHE A 465 25.15 -5.19 -20.02
C PHE A 465 26.07 -4.92 -21.22
N SER A 466 26.97 -3.95 -21.05
CA SER A 466 27.99 -3.59 -22.06
C SER A 466 29.14 -4.60 -22.11
N LYS A 467 29.32 -5.38 -21.05
CA LYS A 467 30.36 -6.39 -20.91
C LYS A 467 29.95 -7.46 -19.91
N TYR A 468 30.17 -8.72 -20.27
CA TYR A 468 29.99 -9.88 -19.40
C TYR A 468 31.36 -10.31 -18.86
N THR A 469 31.53 -10.27 -17.54
CA THR A 469 32.81 -10.54 -16.87
C THR A 469 32.86 -11.90 -16.18
N VAL A 470 31.74 -12.62 -16.17
CA VAL A 470 31.57 -13.93 -15.50
C VAL A 470 30.96 -14.95 -16.47
N LEU A 471 31.05 -16.23 -16.12
CA LEU A 471 30.41 -17.30 -16.89
C LEU A 471 28.88 -17.15 -16.89
N ALA A 472 28.21 -17.57 -17.96
CA ALA A 472 26.76 -17.43 -18.07
C ALA A 472 25.98 -18.18 -16.97
N SER A 473 26.49 -19.31 -16.49
CA SER A 473 25.92 -20.05 -15.36
C SER A 473 26.04 -19.29 -14.04
N GLU A 474 27.18 -18.62 -13.81
CA GLU A 474 27.39 -17.77 -12.64
C GLU A 474 26.46 -16.54 -12.70
N LEU A 475 26.39 -15.89 -13.86
CA LEU A 475 25.49 -14.76 -14.10
C LEU A 475 24.06 -15.12 -13.71
N ARG A 476 23.52 -16.20 -14.30
CA ARG A 476 22.15 -16.68 -14.05
C ARG A 476 21.88 -17.01 -12.60
N SER A 477 22.85 -17.59 -11.91
CA SER A 477 22.68 -17.92 -10.48
C SER A 477 22.46 -16.67 -9.62
N ARG A 478 22.95 -15.51 -10.06
CA ARG A 478 22.77 -14.20 -9.42
C ARG A 478 21.66 -13.35 -10.02
N MET A 479 21.05 -13.79 -11.13
CA MET A 479 20.00 -13.04 -11.80
C MET A 479 18.68 -13.05 -11.02
N VAL A 480 18.10 -11.87 -10.88
CA VAL A 480 16.83 -11.59 -10.20
C VAL A 480 16.30 -10.23 -10.66
N ALA A 481 14.98 -10.03 -10.67
CA ALA A 481 14.38 -8.71 -10.82
C ALA A 481 14.80 -7.81 -9.66
N SER A 482 15.16 -6.56 -9.96
CA SER A 482 15.59 -5.63 -8.91
C SER A 482 14.50 -5.42 -7.87
N GLU A 483 14.89 -5.03 -6.66
CA GLU A 483 13.95 -4.63 -5.62
C GLU A 483 12.94 -3.59 -6.13
N GLN A 484 13.39 -2.62 -6.95
CA GLN A 484 12.53 -1.60 -7.51
C GLN A 484 11.52 -2.19 -8.51
N ASP A 485 11.92 -3.11 -9.38
CA ASP A 485 10.99 -3.70 -10.34
C ASP A 485 9.92 -4.55 -9.65
N VAL A 486 10.28 -5.25 -8.57
CA VAL A 486 9.30 -5.98 -7.75
C VAL A 486 8.36 -5.01 -7.05
N LYS A 487 8.83 -3.86 -6.54
CA LYS A 487 7.93 -2.80 -6.03
C LYS A 487 6.98 -2.30 -7.12
N SER A 488 7.49 -2.04 -8.32
CA SER A 488 6.66 -1.63 -9.47
C SER A 488 5.56 -2.65 -9.75
N LEU A 489 5.85 -3.95 -9.60
CA LEU A 489 4.85 -5.00 -9.71
C LEU A 489 3.76 -4.92 -8.62
N LEU A 490 4.13 -4.64 -7.36
CA LEU A 490 3.15 -4.45 -6.28
C LEU A 490 2.26 -3.22 -6.53
N TRP A 491 2.84 -2.15 -7.10
CA TRP A 491 2.10 -0.94 -7.47
C TRP A 491 1.01 -1.21 -8.52
N LEU A 492 1.25 -2.14 -9.45
CA LEU A 492 0.23 -2.53 -10.44
C LEU A 492 -1.01 -3.21 -9.84
N ALA A 493 -0.95 -3.66 -8.57
CA ALA A 493 -2.06 -4.32 -7.89
C ALA A 493 -3.00 -3.34 -7.16
N ARG A 494 -2.91 -2.04 -7.44
CA ARG A 494 -3.79 -1.01 -6.89
C ARG A 494 -5.26 -1.28 -7.15
N ILE A 495 -6.08 -0.91 -6.18
CA ILE A 495 -7.54 -1.14 -6.20
C ILE A 495 -8.24 0.21 -6.08
N GLU A 496 -9.11 0.48 -7.04
CA GLU A 496 -10.05 1.60 -7.01
C GLU A 496 -11.34 1.15 -6.32
N PHE A 497 -11.85 1.97 -5.41
CA PHE A 497 -13.09 1.78 -4.67
C PHE A 497 -14.13 2.79 -5.14
N ASP A 498 -15.26 2.30 -5.62
CA ASP A 498 -16.46 3.09 -5.91
C ASP A 498 -17.64 2.59 -5.07
N ASP A 499 -18.66 3.43 -4.83
CA ASP A 499 -19.92 3.07 -4.19
C ASP A 499 -21.15 3.06 -5.13
#